data_AF-A0A4W5QVF7-F1
#
_entry.id   AF-A0A4W5QVF7-F1
#
_cell.length_a   1.000
_cell.length_b   1.000
_cell.length_c   1.000
_cell.angle_alpha   90.00
_cell.angle_beta   90.00
_cell.angle_gamma   90.00
#
_symmetry.space_group_name_H-M   'P 1'
#
loop_
_entity.id
_entity.type
_entity.pdbx_description
1 polymer ?
#
loop_
_entity_poly.entity_id
_entity_poly.type
_entity_poly.pdbx_seq_one_letter_code
_entity_poly.pdbx_strand_id
1 'polypeptide(L)'
;MRTLARRAKTSEMQRFHKAQSIQRRLEEIEVTYKELEDKGVVLEQVLRGEEDSCGSPAMIDQWVHLVHQKNALVSEESDLMVASRQLELEDKQSTLEMELRQYELDDSEKTVEQQAEEERVLQDMLEVVDMRNSLVAFLDENRLQEMESDEQQATSLLEVKRDPTASAGAQVYWA
;
A
#
# COMPACT_ATOMS: atom_id res chain seq x y z
N MET A 1 -12.36 32.81 19.20
CA MET A 1 -13.27 32.09 18.28
C MET A 1 -12.87 32.16 16.80
N ARG A 2 -12.69 33.34 16.18
CA ARG A 2 -12.36 33.46 14.72
C ARG A 2 -11.08 32.74 14.25
N THR A 3 -10.10 32.55 15.13
CA THR A 3 -8.83 31.87 14.82
C THR A 3 -8.95 30.34 14.84
N LEU A 4 -9.78 29.78 15.72
CA LEU A 4 -9.99 28.33 15.86
C LEU A 4 -10.83 27.79 14.70
N ALA A 5 -11.94 28.45 14.36
CA ALA A 5 -12.77 28.08 13.21
C ALA A 5 -12.00 28.15 11.88
N ARG A 6 -11.10 29.14 11.74
CA ARG A 6 -10.23 29.25 10.57
C ARG A 6 -9.22 28.11 10.50
N ARG A 7 -8.65 27.69 11.63
CA ARG A 7 -7.73 26.55 11.71
C ARG A 7 -8.43 25.24 11.36
N ALA A 8 -9.62 24.99 11.92
CA ALA A 8 -10.42 23.80 11.62
C ALA A 8 -10.77 23.71 10.11
N LYS A 9 -11.21 24.83 9.52
CA LYS A 9 -11.48 24.89 8.08
C LYS A 9 -10.23 24.64 7.22
N THR A 10 -9.07 25.13 7.64
CA THR A 10 -7.82 24.87 6.90
C THR A 10 -7.37 23.42 7.03
N SER A 11 -7.56 22.77 8.18
CA SER A 11 -7.21 21.35 8.33
C SER A 11 -8.13 20.44 7.51
N GLU A 12 -9.44 20.71 7.49
CA GLU A 12 -10.39 19.99 6.61
C GLU A 12 -9.99 20.13 5.14
N MET A 13 -9.69 21.35 4.70
CA MET A 13 -9.26 21.59 3.31
C MET A 13 -7.93 20.87 2.99
N GLN A 14 -7.00 20.81 3.93
CA GLN A 14 -5.75 20.05 3.76
C GLN A 14 -6.00 18.56 3.62
N ARG A 15 -6.87 17.97 4.46
CA ARG A 15 -7.22 16.54 4.35
C ARG A 15 -7.90 16.22 3.03
N PHE A 16 -8.84 17.07 2.60
CA PHE A 16 -9.48 16.94 1.30
C PHE A 16 -8.47 16.96 0.14
N HIS A 17 -7.54 17.92 0.16
CA HIS A 17 -6.49 17.98 -0.87
C HIS A 17 -5.56 16.76 -0.85
N LYS A 18 -5.23 16.22 0.33
CA LYS A 18 -4.45 14.98 0.45
C LYS A 18 -5.22 13.80 -0.15
N ALA A 19 -6.49 13.62 0.20
CA ALA A 19 -7.34 12.56 -0.34
C ALA A 19 -7.45 12.65 -1.87
N GLN A 20 -7.64 13.85 -2.42
CA GLN A 20 -7.66 14.06 -3.87
C GLN A 20 -6.32 13.71 -4.53
N SER A 21 -5.20 14.03 -3.88
CA SER A 21 -3.87 13.70 -4.39
C SER A 21 -3.63 12.18 -4.40
N ILE A 22 -4.06 11.48 -3.35
CA ILE A 22 -3.97 10.02 -3.26
C ILE A 22 -4.82 9.38 -4.36
N GLN A 23 -6.07 9.82 -4.51
CA GLN A 23 -6.98 9.30 -5.54
C GLN A 23 -6.40 9.46 -6.95
N ARG A 24 -5.87 10.64 -7.26
CA ARG A 24 -5.19 10.87 -8.55
C ARG A 24 -4.03 9.90 -8.75
N ARG A 25 -3.21 9.68 -7.71
CA ARG A 25 -2.05 8.80 -7.82
C ARG A 25 -2.45 7.34 -8.02
N LEU A 26 -3.50 6.87 -7.34
CA LEU A 26 -4.06 5.54 -7.56
C LEU A 26 -4.54 5.35 -9.01
N GLU A 27 -5.22 6.34 -9.57
CA GLU A 27 -5.65 6.32 -10.98
C GLU A 27 -4.45 6.29 -11.95
N GLU A 28 -3.37 7.03 -11.67
CA GLU A 28 -2.14 6.97 -12.44
C GLU A 28 -1.48 5.58 -12.36
N ILE A 29 -1.47 4.97 -11.17
CA ILE A 29 -0.96 3.61 -10.97
C ILE A 29 -1.79 2.61 -11.78
N GLU A 30 -3.12 2.69 -11.75
CA GLU A 30 -4.00 1.79 -12.50
C GLU A 30 -3.70 1.83 -14.02
N VAL A 31 -3.56 3.04 -14.58
CA VAL A 31 -3.22 3.22 -16.00
C VAL A 31 -1.86 2.61 -16.32
N THR A 32 -0.82 2.95 -15.53
CA THR A 32 0.54 2.44 -15.78
C THR A 32 0.65 0.93 -15.58
N TYR A 33 -0.08 0.38 -14.61
CA TYR A 33 -0.15 -1.05 -14.35
C TYR A 33 -0.75 -1.79 -15.55
N LYS A 34 -1.84 -1.27 -16.12
CA LYS A 34 -2.45 -1.82 -17.33
C LYS A 34 -1.51 -1.79 -18.53
N GLU A 35 -0.75 -0.71 -18.71
CA GLU A 35 0.26 -0.65 -19.78
C GLU A 35 1.38 -1.71 -19.60
N LEU A 36 1.77 -2.00 -18.36
CA LEU A 36 2.72 -3.08 -18.06
C LEU A 36 2.11 -4.46 -18.30
N GLU A 37 0.80 -4.63 -18.06
CA GLU A 37 0.09 -5.87 -18.39
C GLU A 37 0.05 -6.13 -19.88
N ASP A 38 -0.30 -5.12 -20.68
CA ASP A 38 -0.32 -5.24 -22.14
C ASP A 38 1.08 -5.61 -22.67
N LYS A 39 2.14 -4.96 -22.15
CA LYS A 39 3.54 -5.33 -22.48
C LYS A 39 3.88 -6.76 -22.05
N GLY A 40 3.38 -7.19 -20.89
CA GLY A 40 3.60 -8.54 -20.37
C GLY A 40 2.95 -9.61 -21.23
N VAL A 41 1.74 -9.36 -21.75
CA VAL A 41 1.05 -10.25 -22.69
C VAL A 41 1.85 -10.41 -23.98
N VAL A 42 2.35 -9.32 -24.56
CA VAL A 42 3.21 -9.39 -25.76
C VAL A 42 4.47 -10.21 -25.46
N LEU A 43 5.11 -9.97 -24.32
CA LEU A 43 6.33 -10.68 -23.94
C LEU A 43 6.08 -12.18 -23.69
N GLU A 44 4.94 -12.55 -23.10
CA GLU A 44 4.54 -13.96 -22.94
C GLU A 44 4.25 -14.63 -24.29
N GLN A 45 3.59 -13.94 -25.22
CA GLN A 45 3.33 -14.45 -26.57
C GLN A 45 4.62 -14.76 -27.32
N VAL A 46 5.61 -13.86 -27.25
CA VAL A 46 6.94 -14.07 -27.85
C VAL A 46 7.66 -15.25 -27.21
N LEU A 47 7.59 -15.39 -25.88
CA LEU A 47 8.19 -16.52 -25.14
C LEU A 47 7.54 -17.88 -25.46
N ARG A 48 6.25 -17.92 -25.79
CA ARG A 48 5.49 -19.17 -26.03
C ARG A 48 5.61 -19.73 -27.45
N GLY A 49 6.11 -18.97 -28.42
CA GLY A 49 6.54 -19.55 -29.70
C GLY A 49 6.16 -18.80 -30.98
N GLU A 50 6.62 -17.57 -31.17
CA GLU A 50 6.54 -16.90 -32.49
C GLU A 50 7.89 -16.59 -33.15
N GLU A 51 9.03 -16.64 -32.45
CA GLU A 51 10.36 -16.52 -33.08
C GLU A 51 11.37 -17.51 -32.47
N ASP A 52 12.36 -17.94 -33.27
CA ASP A 52 13.47 -18.86 -32.93
C ASP A 52 14.39 -18.35 -31.78
N SER A 53 13.97 -17.33 -31.03
CA SER A 53 14.70 -16.67 -29.93
C SER A 53 14.20 -17.05 -28.53
N CYS A 54 13.33 -18.07 -28.42
CA CYS A 54 12.82 -18.62 -27.16
C CYS A 54 13.95 -18.80 -26.12
N GLY A 55 13.85 -18.07 -25.00
CA GLY A 55 14.77 -18.21 -23.87
C GLY A 55 16.08 -17.44 -23.96
N SER A 56 16.21 -16.43 -24.83
CA SER A 56 17.34 -15.49 -24.75
C SER A 56 17.43 -14.87 -23.35
N PRO A 57 18.62 -14.81 -22.71
CA PRO A 57 18.81 -14.14 -21.42
C PRO A 57 18.24 -12.72 -21.40
N ALA A 58 18.29 -12.01 -22.53
CA ALA A 58 17.75 -10.66 -22.67
C ALA A 58 16.21 -10.58 -22.51
N MET A 59 15.46 -11.62 -22.87
CA MET A 59 14.00 -11.65 -22.66
C MET A 59 13.65 -11.97 -21.22
N ILE A 60 14.39 -12.86 -20.57
CA ILE A 60 14.22 -13.16 -19.15
C ILE A 60 14.49 -11.89 -18.33
N ASP A 61 15.54 -11.14 -18.67
CA ASP A 61 15.85 -9.85 -18.04
C ASP A 61 14.70 -8.83 -18.23
N GLN A 62 14.11 -8.77 -19.42
CA GLN A 62 12.94 -7.91 -19.67
C GLN A 62 11.71 -8.33 -18.86
N TRP A 63 11.46 -9.65 -18.73
CA TRP A 63 10.38 -10.18 -17.92
C TRP A 63 10.57 -9.84 -16.44
N VAL A 64 11.77 -10.09 -15.89
CA VAL A 64 12.12 -9.75 -14.50
C VAL A 64 11.95 -8.26 -14.26
N HIS A 65 12.39 -7.42 -15.20
CA HIS A 65 12.21 -5.97 -15.09
C HIS A 65 10.73 -5.58 -15.05
N LEU A 66 9.90 -6.18 -15.89
CA LEU A 66 8.45 -5.92 -15.92
C LEU A 66 7.79 -6.35 -14.60
N VAL A 67 8.15 -7.52 -14.07
CA VAL A 67 7.67 -8.00 -12.77
C VAL A 67 8.07 -7.04 -11.65
N HIS A 68 9.33 -6.57 -11.63
CA HIS A 68 9.77 -5.59 -10.63
C HIS A 68 9.00 -4.27 -10.73
N GLN A 69 8.73 -3.79 -11.96
CA GLN A 69 7.92 -2.59 -12.15
C GLN A 69 6.48 -2.77 -11.65
N LYS A 70 5.84 -3.92 -11.96
CA LYS A 70 4.50 -4.23 -11.45
C LYS A 70 4.47 -4.34 -9.93
N ASN A 71 5.45 -5.02 -9.33
CA ASN A 71 5.55 -5.15 -7.87
C ASN A 71 5.75 -3.80 -7.18
N ALA A 72 6.58 -2.92 -7.76
CA ALA A 72 6.77 -1.56 -7.24
C ALA A 72 5.47 -0.74 -7.28
N LEU A 73 4.68 -0.85 -8.35
CA LEU A 73 3.37 -0.20 -8.44
C LEU A 73 2.37 -0.74 -7.40
N VAL A 74 2.36 -2.06 -7.17
CA VAL A 74 1.48 -2.68 -6.17
C VAL A 74 1.87 -2.30 -4.74
N SER A 75 3.18 -2.24 -4.45
CA SER A 75 3.67 -1.73 -3.16
C SER A 75 3.27 -0.26 -2.96
N GLU A 76 3.45 0.59 -3.97
CA GLU A 76 3.01 1.99 -3.91
C GLU A 76 1.48 2.13 -3.76
N GLU A 77 0.69 1.31 -4.46
CA GLU A 77 -0.76 1.27 -4.32
C GLU A 77 -1.18 0.91 -2.89
N SER A 78 -0.55 -0.13 -2.31
CA SER A 78 -0.80 -0.55 -0.93
C SER A 78 -0.52 0.59 0.07
N ASP A 79 0.62 1.28 -0.07
CA ASP A 79 0.97 2.43 0.76
C ASP A 79 -0.06 3.57 0.65
N LEU A 80 -0.53 3.86 -0.57
CA LEU A 80 -1.56 4.87 -0.82
C LEU A 80 -2.92 4.47 -0.25
N MET A 81 -3.28 3.19 -0.30
CA MET A 81 -4.50 2.67 0.31
C MET A 81 -4.46 2.79 1.84
N VAL A 82 -3.32 2.50 2.46
CA VAL A 82 -3.13 2.74 3.91
C VAL A 82 -3.21 4.23 4.25
N ALA A 83 -2.58 5.09 3.44
CA ALA A 83 -2.65 6.55 3.63
C ALA A 83 -4.09 7.09 3.48
N SER A 84 -4.86 6.56 2.52
CA SER A 84 -6.29 6.86 2.36
C SER A 84 -7.07 6.48 3.61
N ARG A 85 -6.88 5.25 4.11
CA ARG A 85 -7.57 4.77 5.31
C ARG A 85 -7.21 5.58 6.55
N GLN A 86 -5.96 6.00 6.68
CA GLN A 86 -5.51 6.86 7.77
C GLN A 86 -6.22 8.23 7.73
N LEU A 87 -6.40 8.83 6.55
CA LEU A 87 -7.18 10.08 6.41
C LEU A 87 -8.64 9.91 6.83
N GLU A 88 -9.28 8.81 6.45
CA GLU A 88 -10.65 8.50 6.89
C GLU A 88 -10.76 8.40 8.42
N LEU A 89 -9.76 7.79 9.07
CA LEU A 89 -9.71 7.66 10.53
C LEU A 89 -9.44 9.01 11.21
N GLU A 90 -8.64 9.88 10.62
CA GLU A 90 -8.45 11.27 11.09
C GLU A 90 -9.74 12.10 10.99
N ASP A 91 -10.51 11.92 9.92
CA ASP A 91 -11.81 12.60 9.77
C ASP A 91 -12.84 12.08 10.77
N LYS A 92 -12.93 10.75 10.96
CA LYS A 92 -13.78 10.16 12.00
C LYS A 92 -13.40 10.66 13.39
N GLN A 93 -12.11 10.67 13.74
CA GLN A 93 -11.65 11.23 15.01
C GLN A 93 -12.07 12.68 15.16
N SER A 94 -11.91 13.49 14.11
CA SER A 94 -12.28 14.91 14.14
C SER A 94 -13.77 15.12 14.40
N THR A 95 -14.63 14.26 13.84
CA THR A 95 -16.08 14.27 14.11
C THR A 95 -16.38 13.87 15.55
N LEU A 96 -15.79 12.77 16.03
CA LEU A 96 -15.97 12.29 17.41
C LEU A 96 -15.49 13.32 18.44
N GLU A 97 -14.36 13.99 18.20
CA GLU A 97 -13.88 15.08 19.06
C GLU A 97 -14.82 16.29 19.07
N MET A 98 -15.50 16.59 17.96
CA MET A 98 -16.50 17.65 17.92
C MET A 98 -17.76 17.26 18.69
N GLU A 99 -18.18 15.99 18.59
CA GLU A 99 -19.31 15.44 19.34
C GLU A 99 -19.01 15.43 20.85
N LEU A 100 -17.81 15.00 21.25
CA LEU A 100 -17.40 15.00 22.66
C LEU A 100 -17.39 16.41 23.27
N ARG A 101 -17.03 17.43 22.47
CA ARG A 101 -17.10 18.85 22.90
C ARG A 101 -18.51 19.30 23.30
N GLN A 102 -19.56 18.64 22.79
CA GLN A 102 -20.94 18.94 23.19
C GLN A 102 -21.25 18.49 24.62
N TYR A 103 -20.46 17.55 25.15
CA TYR A 103 -20.61 16.97 26.49
C TYR A 103 -19.60 17.52 27.51
N GLU A 104 -18.94 18.66 27.23
CA GLU A 104 -18.00 19.35 28.16
C GLU A 104 -18.66 19.94 29.44
N LEU A 105 -19.87 19.50 29.79
CA LEU A 105 -20.54 19.85 31.05
C LEU A 105 -19.89 19.12 32.23
N ASP A 106 -20.07 19.63 33.44
CA ASP A 106 -19.59 18.96 34.65
C ASP A 106 -20.37 17.64 34.84
N ASP A 107 -19.71 16.55 35.25
CA ASP A 107 -20.33 15.21 35.31
C ASP A 107 -21.56 15.16 36.23
N SER A 108 -21.62 16.04 37.24
CA SER A 108 -22.77 16.21 38.13
C SER A 108 -23.99 16.85 37.47
N GLU A 109 -23.81 17.51 36.32
CA GLU A 109 -24.84 18.20 35.55
C GLU A 109 -25.33 17.36 34.35
N LYS A 110 -24.69 16.22 34.06
CA LYS A 110 -25.05 15.33 32.95
C LYS A 110 -26.23 14.42 33.32
N THR A 111 -27.16 14.25 32.39
CA THR A 111 -28.21 13.23 32.50
C THR A 111 -27.63 11.83 32.25
N VAL A 112 -28.32 10.78 32.72
CA VAL A 112 -27.92 9.38 32.46
C VAL A 112 -27.84 9.09 30.95
N GLU A 113 -28.74 9.69 30.16
CA GLU A 113 -28.73 9.57 28.71
C GLU A 113 -27.48 10.25 28.09
N GLN A 114 -27.09 11.42 28.58
CA GLN A 114 -25.88 12.12 28.12
C GLN A 114 -24.61 11.36 28.49
N GLN A 115 -24.55 10.76 29.68
CA GLN A 115 -23.42 9.93 30.11
C GLN A 115 -23.28 8.69 29.22
N ALA A 116 -24.39 8.02 28.88
CA ALA A 116 -24.38 6.86 27.99
C ALA A 116 -23.93 7.22 26.56
N GLU A 117 -24.35 8.38 26.06
CA GLU A 117 -23.95 8.85 24.72
C GLU A 117 -22.47 9.26 24.68
N GLU A 118 -21.97 9.92 25.73
CA GLU A 118 -20.54 10.22 25.88
C GLU A 118 -19.70 8.95 25.93
N GLU A 119 -20.14 7.93 26.70
CA GLU A 119 -19.47 6.62 26.75
C GLU A 119 -19.43 5.94 25.37
N ARG A 120 -20.53 6.04 24.60
CA ARG A 120 -20.59 5.55 23.21
C ARG A 120 -19.55 6.25 22.33
N VAL A 121 -19.46 7.58 22.38
CA VAL A 121 -18.50 8.37 21.60
C VAL A 121 -17.05 8.03 21.98
N LEU A 122 -16.78 7.80 23.26
CA LEU A 122 -15.46 7.36 23.74
C LEU A 122 -15.12 5.95 23.25
N GLN A 123 -16.09 5.04 23.24
CA GLN A 123 -15.91 3.69 22.69
C GLN A 123 -15.58 3.74 21.18
N ASP A 124 -16.31 4.54 20.40
CA ASP A 124 -16.03 4.76 18.97
C ASP A 124 -14.61 5.33 18.77
N MET A 125 -14.14 6.19 19.69
CA MET A 125 -12.79 6.74 19.64
C MET A 125 -11.71 5.68 19.91
N LEU A 126 -11.96 4.74 20.82
CA LEU A 126 -11.08 3.59 21.04
C LEU A 126 -11.00 2.69 19.81
N GLU A 127 -12.13 2.41 19.16
CA GLU A 127 -12.14 1.63 17.91
C GLU A 127 -11.30 2.30 16.81
N VAL A 128 -11.36 3.63 16.72
CA VAL A 128 -10.53 4.40 15.78
C VAL A 128 -9.03 4.27 16.09
N VAL A 129 -8.64 4.20 17.36
CA VAL A 129 -7.26 3.95 17.77
C VAL A 129 -6.85 2.52 17.42
N ASP A 130 -7.69 1.54 17.68
CA ASP A 130 -7.42 0.12 17.35
C ASP A 130 -7.29 -0.11 15.84
N MET A 131 -8.12 0.56 15.03
CA MET A 131 -7.99 0.55 13.58
C MET A 131 -6.64 1.11 13.13
N ARG A 132 -6.16 2.19 13.73
CA ARG A 132 -4.81 2.74 13.40
C ARG A 132 -3.70 1.79 13.82
N ASN A 133 -3.80 1.19 14.99
CA ASN A 133 -2.83 0.20 15.45
C ASN A 133 -2.74 -0.99 14.48
N SER A 134 -3.89 -1.41 13.94
CA SER A 134 -3.96 -2.45 12.92
C SER A 134 -3.27 -2.05 11.61
N LEU A 135 -3.42 -0.79 11.17
CA LEU A 135 -2.71 -0.28 9.99
C LEU A 135 -1.19 -0.23 10.20
N VAL A 136 -0.74 0.18 11.38
CA VAL A 136 0.70 0.18 11.71
C VAL A 136 1.25 -1.23 11.69
N ALA A 137 0.55 -2.19 12.31
CA ALA A 137 0.94 -3.60 12.28
C ALA A 137 1.01 -4.15 10.85
N PHE A 138 0.04 -3.81 10.00
CA PHE A 138 0.03 -4.17 8.59
C PHE A 138 1.25 -3.61 7.84
N LEU A 139 1.60 -2.34 8.03
CA LEU A 139 2.79 -1.75 7.41
C LEU A 139 4.10 -2.40 7.89
N ASP A 140 4.18 -2.73 9.18
CA ASP A 140 5.36 -3.41 9.75
C ASP A 140 5.50 -4.83 9.19
N GLU A 141 4.40 -5.57 9.02
CA GLU A 141 4.38 -6.88 8.36
C GLU A 141 4.80 -6.77 6.89
N ASN A 142 4.23 -5.81 6.15
CA ASN A 142 4.54 -5.59 4.75
C ASN A 142 6.04 -5.26 4.57
N ARG A 143 6.61 -4.41 5.43
CA ARG A 143 8.04 -4.11 5.44
C ARG A 143 8.91 -5.36 5.67
N LEU A 144 8.50 -6.24 6.59
CA LEU A 144 9.23 -7.48 6.84
C LEU A 144 9.20 -8.42 5.64
N GLN A 145 8.03 -8.55 4.99
CA GLN A 145 7.89 -9.37 3.79
C GLN A 145 8.73 -8.85 2.61
N GLU A 146 8.78 -7.53 2.42
CA GLU A 146 9.63 -6.92 1.38
C GLU A 146 11.11 -7.20 1.65
N MET A 147 11.57 -7.07 2.90
CA MET A 147 12.95 -7.40 3.27
C MET A 147 13.28 -8.89 3.02
N GLU A 148 12.39 -9.81 3.40
CA GLU A 148 12.59 -11.25 3.16
C GLU A 148 12.61 -11.57 1.66
N SER A 149 11.74 -10.96 0.85
CA SER A 149 11.74 -11.12 -0.60
C SER A 149 13.05 -10.62 -1.21
N ASP A 150 13.52 -9.44 -0.81
CA ASP A 150 14.78 -8.87 -1.31
C ASP A 150 16.00 -9.72 -0.92
N GLU A 151 16.01 -10.26 0.30
CA GLU A 151 17.05 -11.21 0.74
C GLU A 151 17.02 -12.51 -0.07
N GLN A 152 15.83 -13.06 -0.35
CA GLN A 152 15.68 -14.26 -1.19
C GLN A 152 16.13 -14.00 -2.64
N GLN A 153 15.80 -12.84 -3.20
CA GLN A 153 16.26 -12.44 -4.52
C GLN A 153 17.79 -12.28 -4.54
N ALA A 154 18.38 -11.60 -3.54
CA ALA A 154 19.81 -11.41 -3.44
C ALA A 154 20.59 -12.73 -3.28
N THR A 155 20.09 -13.65 -2.46
CA THR A 155 20.69 -14.97 -2.25
C THR A 155 20.64 -15.83 -3.52
N SER A 156 19.48 -15.87 -4.19
CA SER A 156 19.32 -16.54 -5.49
C SER A 156 20.29 -16.00 -6.56
N LEU A 157 20.43 -14.67 -6.65
CA LEU A 157 21.39 -14.03 -7.56
C LEU A 157 22.85 -14.38 -7.22
N LEU A 158 23.21 -14.52 -5.94
CA LEU A 158 24.55 -14.90 -5.51
C LEU A 158 24.87 -16.37 -5.79
N GLU A 159 23.88 -17.27 -5.75
CA GLU A 159 24.05 -18.68 -6.12
C GLU A 159 24.26 -18.85 -7.63
N VAL A 160 23.45 -18.17 -8.46
CA VAL A 160 23.64 -18.15 -9.93
C VAL A 160 25.03 -17.66 -10.33
N LYS A 161 25.60 -16.72 -9.56
CA LYS A 161 26.93 -16.13 -9.82
C LYS A 161 28.09 -17.01 -9.33
N ARG A 162 27.84 -17.96 -8.44
CA ARG A 162 28.84 -18.93 -7.95
C ARG A 162 29.09 -20.08 -8.93
N ASP A 163 28.13 -20.42 -9.78
CA ASP A 163 28.22 -21.51 -10.77
C ASP A 163 28.19 -21.05 -12.25
N PRO A 164 29.10 -20.19 -12.72
CA PRO A 164 29.12 -19.77 -14.12
C PRO A 164 29.64 -20.87 -15.09
N THR A 165 30.18 -21.99 -14.59
CA THR A 165 30.86 -23.02 -15.41
C THR A 165 30.12 -24.35 -15.54
N ALA A 166 29.02 -24.58 -14.80
CA ALA A 166 28.25 -25.82 -14.91
C ALA A 166 27.36 -25.90 -16.17
N SER A 167 27.00 -24.75 -16.77
CA SER A 167 26.11 -24.71 -17.94
C SER A 167 26.80 -25.00 -19.29
N ALA A 168 28.14 -25.00 -19.37
CA ALA A 168 28.87 -25.18 -20.63
C ALA A 168 29.23 -26.64 -20.97
N GLY A 169 28.87 -27.61 -20.11
CA GLY A 169 29.35 -28.99 -20.20
C GLY A 169 28.30 -30.10 -20.24
N ALA A 170 27.01 -29.79 -20.37
CA ALA A 170 25.97 -30.82 -20.45
C ALA A 170 25.82 -31.32 -21.90
N GLN A 171 26.75 -32.16 -22.32
CA GLN A 171 26.64 -32.93 -23.56
C GLN A 171 25.58 -34.02 -23.35
N VAL A 172 24.34 -33.75 -23.76
CA VAL A 172 23.24 -34.73 -23.71
C VAL A 172 23.48 -35.77 -24.80
N TYR A 173 23.99 -36.93 -24.40
CA TYR A 173 24.15 -38.10 -25.25
C TYR A 173 22.81 -38.84 -25.34
N TRP A 174 22.18 -38.84 -26.51
CA TRP A 174 21.04 -39.72 -26.80
C TRP A 174 21.57 -41.00 -27.47
N ALA A 175 21.34 -42.14 -26.82
CA ALA A 175 21.42 -43.46 -27.44
C ALA A 175 20.04 -43.88 -27.96
#